data_AF-A0AA37HIK5-F1
#
_entry.id   AF-A0AA37HIK5-F1
#
_cell.length_a   1.000
_cell.length_b   1.000
_cell.length_c   1.000
_cell.angle_alpha   90.00
_cell.angle_beta   90.00
_cell.angle_gamma   90.00
#
_symmetry.space_group_name_H-M   'P 1'
#
loop_
_entity.id
_entity.type
_entity.pdbx_description
1 polymer ?
#
loop_
_entity_poly.entity_id
_entity_poly.type
_entity_poly.pdbx_seq_one_letter_code
_entity_poly.pdbx_strand_id
1 'polypeptide(L)'
;MFGHQIILLCDRIIELGLADSREAFSIRYCDRARGYLGDYTRREGATARVSPRTIARIRHRLAEVVAIRQDLAAEIRDLDATIERDIYIATLLGRRSR
;
A
#
# COMPACT_ATOMS: atom_id res chain seq x y z
N MET A 1 -3.39 -7.31 -4.17
CA MET A 1 -2.55 -6.18 -4.56
C MET A 1 -1.19 -6.68 -5.06
N PHE A 2 -0.67 -6.03 -6.10
CA PHE A 2 0.63 -6.27 -6.75
C PHE A 2 1.61 -5.12 -6.50
N GLY A 3 2.88 -5.31 -6.86
CA GLY A 3 3.97 -4.36 -6.63
C GLY A 3 3.72 -2.94 -7.16
N HIS A 4 3.23 -2.80 -8.40
CA HIS A 4 2.94 -1.47 -8.95
C HIS A 4 1.86 -0.71 -8.15
N GLN A 5 0.88 -1.42 -7.59
CA GLN A 5 -0.20 -0.82 -6.80
C GLN A 5 0.31 -0.27 -5.46
N ILE A 6 1.23 -0.97 -4.79
CA ILE A 6 1.84 -0.45 -3.54
C ILE A 6 2.72 0.78 -3.80
N ILE A 7 3.35 0.89 -4.98
CA ILE A 7 4.09 2.10 -5.38
C ILE A 7 3.13 3.28 -5.56
N LEU A 8 2.03 3.09 -6.30
CA LEU A 8 1.00 4.13 -6.48
C LEU A 8 0.38 4.57 -5.15
N LEU A 9 0.11 3.61 -4.26
CA LEU A 9 -0.39 3.87 -2.92
C LEU A 9 0.60 4.71 -2.10
N CYS A 10 1.89 4.39 -2.18
CA CYS A 10 2.93 5.17 -1.50
C CYS A 10 2.97 6.61 -2.02
N ASP A 11 2.94 6.80 -3.34
CA ASP A 11 2.98 8.13 -3.94
C ASP A 11 1.77 8.98 -3.49
N ARG A 12 0.58 8.38 -3.41
CA ARG A 12 -0.63 9.07 -2.91
C ARG A 12 -0.56 9.38 -1.42
N ILE A 13 -0.01 8.49 -0.59
CA ILE A 13 0.22 8.75 0.84
C ILE A 13 1.20 9.90 1.06
N ILE A 14 2.24 10.01 0.21
CA ILE A 14 3.17 11.13 0.25
C ILE A 14 2.48 12.43 -0.17
N GLU A 15 1.69 12.41 -1.24
CA GLU A 15 0.93 13.57 -1.72
C GLU A 15 -0.04 14.13 -0.66
N LEU A 16 -0.67 13.24 0.12
CA LEU A 16 -1.53 13.63 1.25
C LEU A 16 -0.76 14.12 2.48
N GLY A 17 0.58 14.16 2.43
CA GLY A 17 1.43 14.54 3.55
C GLY A 17 1.39 13.54 4.73
N LEU A 18 1.07 12.28 4.44
CA LEU A 18 0.95 11.22 5.45
C LEU A 18 2.27 10.43 5.64
N ALA A 19 3.20 10.58 4.70
CA ALA A 19 4.59 10.15 4.80
C ALA A 19 5.51 11.13 4.06
N ASP A 20 6.71 11.35 4.58
CA ASP A 20 7.64 12.36 4.02
C ASP A 20 8.49 11.81 2.86
N SER A 21 8.54 10.48 2.70
CA SER A 21 9.33 9.81 1.66
C SER A 21 8.91 8.35 1.46
N ARG A 22 9.38 7.74 0.37
CA ARG A 22 9.23 6.29 0.09
C ARG A 22 9.92 5.42 1.15
N GLU A 23 11.02 5.89 1.74
CA GLU A 23 11.68 5.20 2.86
C GLU A 23 10.81 5.25 4.12
N ALA A 24 10.24 6.41 4.42
CA ALA A 24 9.35 6.59 5.56
C ALA A 24 8.09 5.72 5.40
N PHE A 25 7.54 5.60 4.20
CA PHE A 25 6.44 4.67 3.90
C PHE A 25 6.84 3.22 4.15
N SER A 26 8.00 2.78 3.66
CA SER A 26 8.50 1.41 3.83
C SER A 26 8.63 1.04 5.32
N ILE A 27 9.13 1.95 6.14
CA ILE A 27 9.28 1.71 7.58
C ILE A 27 7.92 1.80 8.28
N ARG A 28 7.21 2.93 8.13
CA ARG A 28 6.06 3.28 9.00
C ARG A 28 4.76 2.60 8.60
N TYR A 29 4.55 2.32 7.31
CA TYR A 29 3.32 1.71 6.80
C TYR A 29 3.52 0.24 6.45
N CYS A 30 4.70 -0.15 5.96
CA CYS A 30 4.94 -1.54 5.57
C CYS A 30 5.58 -2.41 6.65
N ASP A 31 6.19 -1.80 7.67
CA ASP A 31 7.02 -2.49 8.68
C ASP A 31 8.17 -3.27 8.03
N ARG A 32 8.87 -2.62 7.09
CA ARG A 32 9.96 -3.20 6.29
C ARG A 32 11.20 -2.30 6.28
N ALA A 33 12.30 -2.83 5.76
CA ALA A 33 13.52 -2.08 5.53
C ALA A 33 13.29 -0.92 4.54
N ARG A 34 14.13 0.13 4.62
CA ARG A 34 14.02 1.36 3.80
C ARG A 34 13.94 1.09 2.30
N GLY A 35 14.67 0.10 1.81
CA GLY A 35 14.74 -0.28 0.39
C GLY A 35 13.58 -1.14 -0.11
N TYR A 36 12.59 -1.48 0.73
CA TYR A 36 11.52 -2.42 0.40
C TYR A 36 10.78 -2.08 -0.90
N LEU A 37 10.43 -0.81 -1.11
CA LEU A 37 9.76 -0.41 -2.36
C LEU A 37 10.65 -0.58 -3.60
N GLY A 38 11.97 -0.58 -3.45
CA GLY A 38 12.92 -0.83 -4.53
C GLY A 38 12.81 -2.24 -5.13
N ASP A 39 12.24 -3.19 -4.39
CA ASP A 39 11.98 -4.54 -4.90
C ASP A 39 10.86 -4.52 -5.95
N TYR A 40 9.93 -3.56 -5.88
CA TYR A 40 8.76 -3.46 -6.76
C TYR A 40 8.95 -2.54 -7.96
N THR A 41 10.00 -1.72 -7.98
CA THR A 41 10.34 -0.88 -9.15
C THR A 41 11.07 -1.65 -10.24
N ARG A 42 11.53 -2.87 -9.94
CA ARG A 42 12.14 -3.78 -10.92
C ARG A 42 11.07 -4.45 -11.78
N ARG A 43 11.42 -4.85 -13.01
CA ARG A 43 10.49 -5.36 -14.05
C ARG A 43 9.59 -6.51 -13.55
N GLU A 44 10.16 -7.47 -12.81
CA GLU A 44 9.41 -8.60 -12.23
C GLU A 44 8.70 -8.23 -10.92
N GLY A 45 9.22 -7.23 -10.21
CA GLY A 45 8.67 -6.73 -8.96
C GLY A 45 7.29 -6.07 -9.13
N ALA A 46 7.09 -5.33 -10.22
CA ALA A 46 5.83 -4.62 -10.47
C ALA A 46 4.60 -5.55 -10.49
N THR A 47 4.76 -6.79 -10.98
CA THR A 47 3.73 -7.83 -11.01
C THR A 47 3.81 -8.80 -9.84
N ALA A 48 4.81 -8.69 -8.98
CA ALA A 48 4.95 -9.53 -7.80
C ALA A 48 3.82 -9.25 -6.80
N ARG A 49 3.42 -10.28 -6.05
CA ARG A 49 2.42 -10.15 -5.00
C ARG A 49 3.01 -9.41 -3.80
N VAL A 50 2.27 -8.43 -3.31
CA VAL A 50 2.57 -7.84 -2.00
C VAL A 50 2.13 -8.83 -0.93
N SER A 51 2.98 -9.02 0.08
CA SER A 51 2.68 -9.93 1.20
C SER A 51 1.38 -9.51 1.92
N PRO A 52 0.44 -10.44 2.19
CA PRO A 52 -0.79 -10.12 2.92
C PRO A 52 -0.55 -9.46 4.28
N ARG A 53 0.53 -9.82 4.98
CA ARG A 53 0.93 -9.19 6.25
C ARG A 53 1.25 -7.70 6.07
N THR A 54 1.98 -7.35 5.02
CA THR A 54 2.29 -5.95 4.71
C THR A 54 1.03 -5.18 4.35
N ILE A 55 0.11 -5.77 3.59
CA ILE A 55 -1.18 -5.14 3.28
C ILE A 55 -1.99 -4.87 4.55
N ALA A 56 -2.14 -5.86 5.43
CA ALA A 56 -2.84 -5.70 6.70
C ALA A 56 -2.21 -4.60 7.57
N ARG A 57 -0.88 -4.52 7.60
CA ARG A 57 -0.15 -3.48 8.33
C ARG A 57 -0.42 -2.08 7.79
N ILE A 58 -0.41 -1.91 6.45
CA ILE A 58 -0.73 -0.63 5.81
C ILE A 58 -2.14 -0.18 6.19
N ARG A 59 -3.13 -1.08 6.05
CA ARG A 59 -4.53 -0.78 6.40
C ARG A 59 -4.71 -0.40 7.87
N HIS A 60 -4.07 -1.14 8.77
CA HIS A 60 -4.06 -0.81 10.21
C HIS A 60 -3.49 0.60 10.45
N ARG A 61 -2.38 0.93 9.78
CA ARG A 61 -1.75 2.25 9.92
C ARG A 61 -2.64 3.37 9.37
N LEU A 62 -3.34 3.14 8.25
CA LEU A 62 -4.31 4.09 7.71
C LEU A 62 -5.45 4.34 8.71
N ALA A 63 -5.98 3.30 9.36
CA ALA A 63 -7.00 3.44 10.39
C ALA A 63 -6.52 4.26 11.61
N GLU A 64 -5.30 4.03 12.07
CA GLU A 64 -4.67 4.86 13.13
C GLU A 64 -4.55 6.32 12.71
N VAL A 65 -4.15 6.57 11.45
CA VAL A 65 -3.98 7.93 10.93
C VAL A 65 -5.32 8.65 10.80
N VAL A 66 -6.40 7.98 10.36
CA VAL A 66 -7.76 8.56 10.30
C VAL A 66 -8.22 9.06 11.67
N ALA A 67 -7.90 8.33 12.74
CA ALA A 67 -8.28 8.73 14.09
C ALA A 67 -7.63 10.05 14.53
N ILE A 68 -6.48 10.42 13.93
CA ILE A 68 -5.70 11.63 14.25
C ILE A 68 -5.96 12.75 13.24
N ARG A 69 -5.98 12.42 11.94
CA ARG A 69 -6.14 13.34 10.80
C ARG A 69 -7.55 13.28 10.25
N GLN A 70 -8.50 13.75 11.07
CA GLN A 70 -9.92 13.74 10.68
C GLN A 70 -10.19 14.62 9.45
N ASP A 71 -9.34 15.62 9.20
CA ASP A 71 -9.36 16.47 8.01
C ASP A 71 -9.13 15.69 6.70
N LEU A 72 -8.46 14.53 6.76
CA LEU A 72 -8.19 13.66 5.61
C LEU A 72 -8.97 12.34 5.66
N ALA A 73 -9.99 12.25 6.52
CA ALA A 73 -10.65 10.98 6.78
C ALA A 73 -11.35 10.39 5.54
N ALA A 74 -11.84 11.22 4.62
CA ALA A 74 -12.46 10.77 3.38
C ALA A 74 -11.42 10.15 2.44
N GLU A 75 -10.33 10.87 2.20
CA GLU A 75 -9.23 10.47 1.33
C GLU A 75 -8.57 9.18 1.81
N ILE A 76 -8.39 9.03 3.13
CA ILE A 76 -7.81 7.81 3.70
C ILE A 76 -8.76 6.62 3.59
N ARG A 77 -10.08 6.82 3.75
CA ARG A 77 -11.07 5.76 3.50
C ARG A 77 -11.09 5.33 2.03
N ASP A 78 -10.94 6.28 1.11
CA ASP A 78 -10.86 5.98 -0.33
C ASP A 78 -9.59 5.18 -0.68
N LEU A 79 -8.47 5.48 -0.02
CA LEU A 79 -7.24 4.67 -0.11
C LEU A 79 -7.48 3.25 0.39
N ASP A 80 -8.12 3.07 1.55
CA ASP A 80 -8.42 1.74 2.10
C ASP A 80 -9.34 0.93 1.18
N ALA A 81 -10.39 1.55 0.64
CA ALA A 81 -11.28 0.93 -0.34
C ALA A 81 -10.54 0.53 -1.63
N THR A 82 -9.57 1.34 -2.07
CA THR A 82 -8.72 1.01 -3.23
C THR A 82 -7.85 -0.22 -2.94
N ILE A 83 -7.26 -0.31 -1.74
CA ILE A 83 -6.50 -1.50 -1.32
C ILE A 83 -7.39 -2.75 -1.34
N GLU A 84 -8.62 -2.67 -0.83
CA GLU A 84 -9.56 -3.82 -0.86
C GLU A 84 -9.87 -4.29 -2.27
N ARG A 85 -10.18 -3.35 -3.18
CA ARG A 85 -10.40 -3.63 -4.59
C ARG A 85 -9.19 -4.32 -5.22
N ASP A 86 -7.99 -3.85 -4.93
CA ASP A 86 -6.74 -4.40 -5.47
C ASP A 86 -6.41 -5.79 -4.90
N ILE A 87 -6.76 -6.07 -3.65
CA ILE A 87 -6.70 -7.43 -3.07
C ILE A 87 -7.66 -8.35 -3.81
N TYR A 88 -8.89 -7.90 -4.04
CA TYR A 88 -9.93 -8.69 -4.70
C TYR A 88 -9.53 -9.05 -6.13
N ILE A 89 -9.15 -8.06 -6.95
CA ILE A 89 -8.70 -8.26 -8.34
C ILE A 89 -7.52 -9.23 -8.38
N ALA A 90 -6.52 -9.02 -7.53
CA ALA A 90 -5.35 -9.90 -7.52
C ALA A 90 -5.76 -11.33 -7.11
N THR A 91 -6.70 -11.50 -6.18
CA THR A 91 -7.21 -12.82 -5.79
C THR A 91 -7.93 -13.52 -6.95
N LEU A 92 -8.74 -12.80 -7.72
CA LEU A 92 -9.40 -13.34 -8.91
C LEU A 92 -8.38 -13.78 -9.97
N LEU A 93 -7.36 -12.96 -10.24
CA LEU A 93 -6.32 -13.28 -11.20
C LEU A 93 -5.50 -14.51 -10.77
N GLY A 94 -5.17 -14.62 -9.48
CA GLY A 94 -4.45 -15.78 -8.95
C GLY A 94 -5.25 -17.10 -9.00
N ARG A 95 -6.59 -17.04 -9.07
CA ARG A 95 -7.45 -18.22 -9.25
C ARG A 95 -7.51 -18.70 -10.70
N ARG A 96 -7.31 -17.80 -11.67
CA ARG A 96 -7.35 -18.10 -13.12
C ARG A 96 -6.06 -18.68 -13.68
N SER A 97 -4.95 -18.58 -12.95
CA SER A 97 -3.63 -19.06 -13.36
C SER A 97 -3.26 -20.44 -12.79
N ARG A 98 -4.24 -21.21 -12.30
CA ARG A 98 -4.07 -22.60 -11.85
C ARG A 98 -4.78 -23.55 -12.80
#